data_AF-A0A971CBC2-F1
#
_entry.id   AF-A0A971CBC2-F1
#
_cell.length_a   1.000
_cell.length_b   1.000
_cell.length_c   1.000
_cell.angle_alpha   90.00
_cell.angle_beta   90.00
_cell.angle_gamma   90.00
#
_symmetry.space_group_name_H-M   'P 1'
#
loop_
_entity.id
_entity.type
_entity.pdbx_description
1 polymer ?
#
loop_
_entity_poly.entity_id
_entity_poly.type
_entity_poly.pdbx_seq_one_letter_code
_entity_poly.pdbx_strand_id
1 'polypeptide(L)'
;MVLDAARLRPTHRPTAPTLVWRWRYETTLTVAVLAVLAGSWRAWGTAGAALLVGAALALVTTVGPLRRFTIRVAFRLATPHRVRAACDEARIHSRNGFPPAVLLTRTTAGGERVTLLLPTGTTTDDFHGALDLFRTACWARTVHVVGHPGRPHLVTLDIIRREDRQAVEPPRAAGPPRGARSSEVIRASATARGSEAPGIADPPAPIAPEVTRRRTRTRYAPATT
;
A
#
# COMPACT_ATOMS: atom_id res chain seq x y z
N MET A 1 -31.15 15.99 20.17
CA MET A 1 -29.70 15.69 20.16
C MET A 1 -29.52 14.24 20.56
N VAL A 2 -29.76 13.32 19.62
CA VAL A 2 -29.64 11.88 19.85
C VAL A 2 -28.18 11.51 19.59
N LEU A 3 -27.42 11.28 20.66
CA LEU A 3 -26.14 10.59 20.55
C LEU A 3 -26.43 9.19 20.05
N ASP A 4 -26.17 8.98 18.76
CA ASP A 4 -26.36 7.73 18.05
C ASP A 4 -25.37 6.70 18.62
N ALA A 5 -25.77 6.02 19.69
CA ALA A 5 -25.05 4.94 20.35
C ALA A 5 -24.76 3.74 19.42
N ALA A 6 -25.26 3.78 18.18
CA ALA A 6 -25.02 2.79 17.12
C ALA A 6 -23.59 2.78 16.53
N ARG A 7 -22.70 3.69 16.94
CA ARG A 7 -21.34 3.82 16.36
C ARG A 7 -20.19 3.25 17.19
N LEU A 8 -20.46 2.53 18.27
CA LEU A 8 -19.47 1.68 18.93
C LEU A 8 -19.57 0.27 18.34
N ARG A 9 -19.22 0.12 17.05
CA ARG A 9 -19.13 -1.21 16.45
C ARG A 9 -17.93 -1.93 17.08
N PRO A 10 -18.09 -3.18 17.55
CA PRO A 10 -16.98 -3.97 18.06
C PRO A 10 -15.92 -4.05 16.97
N THR A 11 -14.69 -3.61 17.28
CA THR A 11 -13.53 -3.92 16.45
C THR A 11 -13.44 -5.43 16.36
N HIS A 12 -13.56 -6.00 15.16
CA HIS A 12 -13.41 -7.43 14.95
C HIS A 12 -12.12 -7.91 15.62
N ARG A 13 -12.21 -8.89 16.53
CA ARG A 13 -11.03 -9.39 17.22
C ARG A 13 -10.06 -9.96 16.17
N PRO A 14 -8.86 -9.38 16.02
CA PRO A 14 -7.90 -9.88 15.04
C PRO A 14 -7.65 -11.38 15.30
N THR A 15 -7.70 -12.18 14.24
CA THR A 15 -7.34 -13.60 14.34
C THR A 15 -5.86 -13.70 14.70
N ALA A 16 -5.46 -14.72 15.48
CA ALA A 16 -4.07 -14.94 15.89
C ALA A 16 -3.02 -14.72 14.77
N PRO A 17 -3.20 -15.22 13.52
CA PRO A 17 -2.23 -14.96 12.44
C PRO A 17 -2.15 -13.49 12.02
N THR A 18 -3.26 -12.75 12.02
CA THR A 18 -3.24 -11.30 11.76
C THR A 18 -2.58 -10.52 12.89
N LEU A 19 -2.73 -11.00 14.13
CA LEU A 19 -2.04 -10.43 15.30
C LEU A 19 -0.53 -10.63 15.17
N VAL A 20 -0.08 -11.85 14.88
CA VAL A 20 1.33 -12.17 14.67
C VAL A 20 1.92 -11.37 13.50
N TRP A 21 1.20 -11.26 12.38
CA TRP A 21 1.63 -10.43 11.26
C TRP A 21 1.73 -8.94 11.61
N ARG A 22 0.80 -8.44 12.43
CA ARG A 22 0.84 -7.05 12.94
C ARG A 22 2.01 -6.82 13.88
N TRP A 23 2.28 -7.79 14.76
CA TRP A 23 3.32 -7.77 15.78
C TRP A 23 4.70 -8.21 15.30
N ARG A 24 4.84 -8.70 14.06
CA ARG A 24 6.10 -9.28 13.55
C ARG A 24 7.33 -8.39 13.79
N TYR A 25 7.18 -7.07 13.71
CA TYR A 25 8.29 -6.14 13.92
C TYR A 25 8.58 -5.87 15.40
N GLU A 26 7.54 -5.86 16.24
CA GLU A 26 7.68 -5.70 17.69
C GLU A 26 8.24 -6.98 18.33
N THR A 27 7.73 -8.16 17.94
CA THR A 27 8.21 -9.44 18.45
C THR A 27 9.64 -9.73 18.00
N THR A 28 9.98 -9.50 16.74
CA THR A 28 11.36 -9.72 16.27
C THR A 28 12.35 -8.78 16.95
N LEU A 29 12.00 -7.50 17.12
CA LEU A 29 12.86 -6.56 17.83
C LEU A 29 13.00 -6.93 19.30
N THR A 30 11.90 -7.22 19.98
CA THR A 30 11.90 -7.56 21.42
C THR A 30 12.67 -8.84 21.66
N VAL A 31 12.45 -9.88 20.86
CA VAL A 31 13.18 -11.15 20.95
C VAL A 31 14.67 -10.93 20.67
N ALA A 32 15.03 -10.11 19.66
CA ALA A 32 16.43 -9.81 19.37
C ALA A 32 17.12 -9.08 20.53
N VAL A 33 16.48 -8.07 21.11
CA VAL A 33 17.01 -7.33 22.26
C VAL A 33 17.16 -8.25 23.48
N LEU A 34 16.14 -9.05 23.79
CA LEU A 34 16.19 -10.01 24.89
C LEU A 34 17.27 -11.08 24.68
N ALA A 35 17.46 -11.57 23.46
CA ALA A 35 18.51 -12.54 23.14
C ALA A 35 19.91 -11.95 23.35
N VAL A 36 20.14 -10.71 22.90
CA VAL A 36 21.42 -10.01 23.11
C VAL A 36 21.68 -9.74 24.59
N LEU A 37 20.66 -9.31 25.35
CA LEU A 37 20.77 -9.09 26.79
C LEU A 37 21.02 -10.40 27.56
N ALA A 38 20.28 -11.47 27.24
CA ALA A 38 20.46 -12.77 27.88
C ALA A 38 21.81 -13.40 27.54
N GLY A 39 22.28 -13.26 26.30
CA GLY A 39 23.60 -13.75 25.87
C GLY A 39 24.74 -12.99 26.56
N SER A 40 24.65 -11.66 26.60
CA SER A 40 25.65 -10.83 27.30
C SER A 40 25.66 -11.06 28.80
N TRP A 41 24.49 -11.21 29.43
CA TRP A 41 24.40 -11.52 30.85
C TRP A 41 25.01 -12.88 31.18
N ARG A 42 24.77 -13.90 30.35
CA ARG A 42 25.40 -15.22 30.48
C ARG A 42 26.91 -15.19 30.30
N ALA A 43 27.42 -14.37 29.38
CA ALA A 43 28.85 -14.30 29.10
C ALA A 43 29.62 -13.51 30.17
N TRP A 44 29.11 -12.35 30.59
CA TRP A 44 29.88 -11.35 31.34
C TRP A 44 29.16 -10.78 32.57
N GLY A 45 28.03 -11.36 32.97
CA GLY A 45 27.25 -10.88 34.10
C GLY A 45 26.58 -9.52 33.85
N THR A 46 25.99 -8.94 34.90
CA THR A 46 25.19 -7.71 34.80
C THR A 46 26.04 -6.51 34.39
N ALA A 47 27.28 -6.43 34.90
CA ALA A 47 28.22 -5.37 34.57
C ALA A 47 28.59 -5.38 33.07
N GLY A 48 28.87 -6.55 32.50
CA GLY A 48 29.17 -6.66 31.07
C GLY A 48 27.99 -6.31 30.16
N ALA A 49 26.77 -6.71 30.53
CA ALA A 49 25.56 -6.33 29.80
C ALA A 49 25.33 -4.80 29.86
N ALA A 50 25.51 -4.18 31.03
CA ALA A 50 25.39 -2.73 31.19
C ALA A 50 26.45 -1.97 30.38
N LEU A 51 27.70 -2.46 30.37
CA LEU A 51 28.78 -1.89 29.55
C LEU A 51 28.48 -2.00 28.05
N LEU A 52 27.94 -3.12 27.58
CA LEU A 52 27.56 -3.27 26.17
C LEU A 52 26.45 -2.30 25.76
N VAL A 53 25.39 -2.17 26.56
CA VAL A 53 24.31 -1.22 26.30
C VAL A 53 24.84 0.21 26.32
N GLY A 54 25.68 0.54 27.31
CA GLY A 54 26.33 1.85 27.41
C GLY A 54 27.23 2.16 26.22
N ALA A 55 28.06 1.21 25.80
CA ALA A 55 28.95 1.35 24.65
C ALA A 55 28.17 1.48 23.33
N ALA A 56 27.11 0.69 23.13
CA ALA A 56 26.24 0.79 21.97
C ALA A 56 25.56 2.17 21.91
N LEU A 57 25.04 2.65 23.05
CA LEU A 57 24.43 3.98 23.13
C LEU A 57 25.45 5.08 22.85
N ALA A 58 26.64 5.01 23.43
CA ALA A 58 27.74 5.95 23.18
C ALA A 58 28.15 5.95 21.70
N LEU A 59 28.24 4.79 21.05
CA LEU A 59 28.56 4.69 19.64
C LEU A 59 27.46 5.33 18.77
N VAL A 60 26.19 5.06 19.08
CA VAL A 60 25.05 5.65 18.35
C VAL A 60 24.98 7.16 18.51
N THR A 61 25.34 7.72 19.67
CA THR A 61 25.30 9.17 19.90
C THR A 61 26.51 9.91 19.34
N THR A 62 27.70 9.30 19.35
CA THR A 62 28.95 9.91 18.88
C THR A 62 29.16 9.75 17.38
N VAL A 63 28.76 8.62 16.79
CA VAL A 63 29.00 8.33 15.36
C VAL A 63 27.81 8.78 14.53
N GLY A 64 27.94 9.95 13.88
CA GLY A 64 26.89 10.56 13.06
C GLY A 64 26.22 9.64 12.03
N PRO A 65 26.97 8.85 11.23
CA PRO A 65 26.38 7.87 10.31
C PRO A 65 25.55 6.80 11.01
N LEU A 66 26.01 6.29 12.16
CA LEU A 66 25.29 5.29 12.93
C LEU A 66 24.00 5.87 13.51
N ARG A 67 24.05 7.10 14.05
CA ARG A 67 22.86 7.83 14.48
C ARG A 67 21.81 7.93 13.38
N ARG A 68 22.22 8.30 12.16
CA ARG A 68 21.33 8.43 11.00
C ARG A 68 20.71 7.08 10.63
N PHE A 69 21.50 6.01 10.66
CA PHE A 69 21.03 4.65 10.40
C PHE A 69 20.01 4.19 11.45
N THR A 70 20.31 4.35 12.74
CA THR A 70 19.41 3.98 13.84
C THR A 70 18.09 4.73 13.75
N ILE A 71 18.11 6.03 13.43
CA ILE A 71 16.89 6.82 13.22
C ILE A 71 16.07 6.26 12.05
N ARG A 72 16.70 5.92 10.91
CA ARG A 72 15.99 5.31 9.77
C ARG A 72 15.35 3.98 10.13
N VAL A 73 16.05 3.14 10.88
CA VAL A 73 15.52 1.84 11.36
C VAL A 73 14.36 2.06 12.32
N ALA A 74 14.50 2.96 13.30
CA ALA A 74 13.47 3.28 14.27
C ALA A 74 12.19 3.75 13.58
N PHE A 75 12.31 4.65 12.61
CA PHE A 75 11.14 5.10 11.85
C PHE A 75 10.56 4.03 10.94
N ARG A 76 11.38 3.19 10.30
CA ARG A 76 10.88 2.05 9.52
C ARG A 76 10.00 1.13 10.36
N LEU A 77 10.36 0.93 11.63
CA LEU A 77 9.59 0.12 12.58
C LEU A 77 8.36 0.84 13.12
N ALA A 78 8.47 2.14 13.44
CA ALA A 78 7.37 2.91 14.01
C ALA A 78 6.27 3.26 12.99
N THR A 79 6.64 3.50 11.73
CA THR A 79 5.74 4.00 10.69
C THR A 79 4.50 3.10 10.48
N PRO A 80 4.60 1.77 10.38
CA PRO A 80 3.44 0.88 10.32
C PRO A 80 2.42 1.09 11.44
N HIS A 81 2.88 1.31 12.68
CA HIS A 81 2.00 1.48 13.84
C HIS A 81 1.27 2.82 13.76
N ARG A 82 2.00 3.85 13.36
CA ARG A 82 1.47 5.20 13.20
C ARG A 82 0.49 5.32 12.04
N VAL A 83 0.76 4.63 10.93
CA VAL A 83 -0.17 4.52 9.80
C VAL A 83 -1.46 3.81 10.21
N ARG A 84 -1.38 2.74 11.03
CA ARG A 84 -2.59 2.07 11.54
C ARG A 84 -3.39 2.98 12.46
N ALA A 85 -2.73 3.67 13.39
CA ALA A 85 -3.39 4.64 14.27
C ALA A 85 -4.08 5.75 13.46
N ALA A 86 -3.44 6.23 12.40
CA ALA A 86 -4.04 7.20 11.48
C ALA A 86 -5.26 6.64 10.74
N CYS A 87 -5.22 5.37 10.28
CA CYS A 87 -6.39 4.72 9.68
C CYS A 87 -7.54 4.57 10.69
N ASP A 88 -7.24 4.25 11.94
CA ASP A 88 -8.24 4.10 12.99
C ASP A 88 -8.91 5.46 13.30
N GLU A 89 -8.12 6.53 13.40
CA GLU A 89 -8.59 7.90 13.61
C GLU A 89 -9.41 8.43 12.41
N ALA A 90 -8.92 8.17 11.19
CA ALA A 90 -9.60 8.53 9.95
C ALA A 90 -10.83 7.64 9.66
N ARG A 91 -11.10 6.64 10.51
CA ARG A 91 -12.19 5.65 10.33
C ARG A 91 -12.12 4.93 8.98
N ILE A 92 -10.92 4.75 8.44
CA ILE A 92 -10.65 4.01 7.21
C ILE A 92 -10.60 2.53 7.58
N HIS A 93 -11.76 1.90 7.60
CA HIS A 93 -11.91 0.48 7.88
C HIS A 93 -13.03 -0.12 7.03
N SER A 94 -12.99 -1.43 6.83
CA SER A 94 -14.12 -2.13 6.21
C SER A 94 -15.40 -1.98 7.03
N ARG A 95 -16.56 -2.29 6.44
CA ARG A 95 -17.85 -2.36 7.15
C ARG A 95 -17.83 -3.34 8.33
N ASN A 96 -16.96 -4.33 8.26
CA ASN A 96 -16.71 -5.34 9.30
C ASN A 96 -15.64 -4.90 10.33
N GLY A 97 -15.14 -3.67 10.26
CA GLY A 97 -14.17 -3.11 11.21
C GLY A 97 -12.72 -3.56 11.00
N PHE A 98 -12.39 -4.15 9.85
CA PHE A 98 -11.01 -4.51 9.52
C PHE A 98 -10.23 -3.27 9.04
N PRO A 99 -9.11 -2.90 9.68
CA PRO A 99 -8.24 -1.84 9.18
C PRO A 99 -7.37 -2.33 8.00
N PRO A 100 -6.88 -1.42 7.15
CA PRO A 100 -5.92 -1.72 6.09
C PRO A 100 -4.68 -2.46 6.60
N ALA A 101 -4.29 -3.53 5.91
CA ALA A 101 -3.14 -4.34 6.30
C ALA A 101 -1.85 -3.77 5.73
N VAL A 102 -0.87 -3.49 6.59
CA VAL A 102 0.47 -3.06 6.16
C VAL A 102 1.23 -4.28 5.61
N LEU A 103 1.44 -4.29 4.29
CA LEU A 103 2.16 -5.37 3.61
C LEU A 103 3.67 -5.18 3.73
N LEU A 104 4.15 -3.97 3.44
CA LEU A 104 5.57 -3.71 3.31
C LEU A 104 5.92 -2.27 3.66
N THR A 105 7.03 -2.09 4.37
CA THR A 105 7.62 -0.78 4.66
C THR A 105 9.08 -0.78 4.22
N ARG A 106 9.39 0.09 3.26
CA ARG A 106 10.73 0.29 2.72
C ARG A 106 11.21 1.69 3.09
N THR A 107 12.46 1.78 3.55
CA THR A 107 13.13 3.08 3.73
C THR A 107 13.47 3.65 2.36
N THR A 108 13.20 4.94 2.17
CA THR A 108 13.65 5.72 1.01
C THR A 108 14.72 6.72 1.47
N ALA A 109 15.33 7.46 0.55
CA ALA A 109 16.36 8.44 0.90
C ALA A 109 15.82 9.50 1.90
N GLY A 110 14.62 10.02 1.63
CA GLY A 110 13.96 11.09 2.38
C GLY A 110 12.88 10.65 3.40
N GLY A 111 12.61 9.35 3.54
CA GLY A 111 11.57 8.87 4.46
C GLY A 111 11.24 7.38 4.30
N GLU A 112 9.95 7.06 4.20
CA GLU A 112 9.47 5.68 4.06
C GLU A 112 8.38 5.55 3.00
N ARG A 113 8.36 4.40 2.33
CA ARG A 113 7.29 3.95 1.44
C ARG A 113 6.57 2.77 2.08
N VAL A 114 5.27 2.92 2.29
CA VAL A 114 4.41 1.93 2.95
C VAL A 114 3.36 1.42 1.96
N THR A 115 3.32 0.12 1.70
CA THR A 115 2.27 -0.49 0.88
C THR A 115 1.20 -1.11 1.78
N LEU A 116 -0.04 -0.73 1.53
CA LEU A 116 -1.24 -1.14 2.24
C LEU A 116 -2.13 -2.00 1.34
N LEU A 117 -2.71 -3.04 1.93
CA LEU A 117 -3.82 -3.78 1.37
C LEU A 117 -5.12 -3.21 1.92
N LEU A 118 -5.95 -2.67 1.03
CA LEU A 118 -7.24 -2.11 1.37
C LEU A 118 -8.25 -3.24 1.52
N PRO A 119 -9.03 -3.25 2.62
CA PRO A 119 -10.16 -4.14 2.72
C PRO A 119 -11.28 -3.69 1.77
N THR A 120 -12.29 -4.54 1.60
CA THR A 120 -13.46 -4.22 0.80
C THR A 120 -14.22 -3.03 1.39
N GLY A 121 -14.62 -2.10 0.50
CA GLY A 121 -15.35 -0.89 0.87
C GLY A 121 -14.49 0.32 1.24
N THR A 122 -13.16 0.20 1.19
CA THR A 122 -12.24 1.35 1.24
C THR A 122 -11.62 1.58 -0.13
N THR A 123 -11.37 2.84 -0.45
CA THR A 123 -10.86 3.31 -1.73
C THR A 123 -9.58 4.12 -1.52
N THR A 124 -8.88 4.44 -2.61
CA THR A 124 -7.71 5.32 -2.56
C THR A 124 -8.12 6.75 -2.18
N ASP A 125 -9.33 7.19 -2.55
CA ASP A 125 -9.83 8.54 -2.28
C ASP A 125 -10.01 8.80 -0.78
N ASP A 126 -10.37 7.77 -0.01
CA ASP A 126 -10.45 7.86 1.46
C ASP A 126 -9.10 8.25 2.08
N PHE A 127 -7.99 7.80 1.48
CA PHE A 127 -6.65 8.17 1.91
C PHE A 127 -6.27 9.58 1.47
N HIS A 128 -6.72 10.03 0.29
CA HIS A 128 -6.53 11.40 -0.16
C HIS A 128 -7.24 12.40 0.77
N GLY A 129 -8.46 12.07 1.22
CA GLY A 129 -9.20 12.88 2.19
C GLY A 129 -8.57 12.95 3.59
N ALA A 130 -7.74 11.97 3.96
CA ALA A 130 -7.12 11.86 5.28
C ALA A 130 -5.62 12.21 5.31
N LEU A 131 -5.08 12.83 4.25
CA LEU A 131 -3.64 13.13 4.13
C LEU A 131 -3.06 13.90 5.33
N ASP A 132 -3.80 14.88 5.87
CA ASP A 132 -3.35 15.66 7.02
C ASP A 132 -3.30 14.85 8.32
N LEU A 133 -4.21 13.89 8.50
CA LEU A 133 -4.14 12.94 9.61
C LEU A 133 -2.88 12.09 9.48
N PHE A 134 -2.59 11.54 8.29
CA PHE A 134 -1.36 10.77 8.08
C PHE A 134 -0.11 11.63 8.30
N ARG A 135 -0.10 12.87 7.83
CA ARG A 135 1.03 13.79 7.97
C ARG A 135 1.34 14.06 9.45
N THR A 136 0.31 14.39 10.22
CA THR A 136 0.41 14.63 11.67
C THR A 136 0.79 13.33 12.41
N ALA A 137 0.04 12.27 12.15
CA ALA A 137 0.19 10.99 12.80
C ALA A 137 1.48 10.27 12.44
N CYS A 138 2.19 10.61 11.36
CA CYS A 138 3.49 10.02 10.98
C CYS A 138 4.68 10.98 11.17
N TRP A 139 4.46 12.16 11.78
CA TRP A 139 5.45 13.26 11.86
C TRP A 139 6.14 13.49 10.51
N ALA A 140 5.34 13.48 9.45
CA ALA A 140 5.81 13.65 8.10
C ALA A 140 5.72 15.12 7.70
N ARG A 141 6.63 15.56 6.85
CA ARG A 141 6.53 16.87 6.22
C ARG A 141 5.48 16.85 5.12
N THR A 142 5.47 15.78 4.33
CA THR A 142 4.50 15.57 3.25
C THR A 142 4.18 14.08 3.15
N VAL A 143 2.95 13.76 2.78
CA VAL A 143 2.52 12.40 2.48
C VAL A 143 1.93 12.40 1.07
N HIS A 144 2.34 11.45 0.23
CA HIS A 144 1.71 11.20 -1.05
C HIS A 144 1.03 9.85 -1.05
N VAL A 145 -0.14 9.78 -1.66
CA VAL A 145 -0.92 8.56 -1.84
C VAL A 145 -0.85 8.18 -3.31
N VAL A 146 -0.48 6.93 -3.58
CA VAL A 146 -0.38 6.38 -4.93
C VAL A 146 -1.17 5.07 -4.98
N GLY A 147 -2.28 5.07 -5.72
CA GLY A 147 -3.03 3.86 -6.03
C GLY A 147 -2.29 2.99 -7.03
N HIS A 148 -2.40 1.66 -6.91
CA HIS A 148 -1.79 0.75 -7.88
C HIS A 148 -2.67 0.62 -9.14
N PRO A 149 -2.14 0.87 -10.35
CA PRO A 149 -2.96 0.99 -11.57
C PRO A 149 -3.65 -0.32 -11.98
N GLY A 150 -3.09 -1.48 -11.62
CA GLY A 150 -3.68 -2.79 -11.91
C GLY A 150 -4.33 -3.48 -10.72
N ARG A 151 -4.27 -2.90 -9.51
CA ARG A 151 -4.73 -3.53 -8.26
C ARG A 151 -5.32 -2.47 -7.33
N PRO A 152 -6.62 -2.16 -7.44
CA PRO A 152 -7.25 -1.09 -6.66
C PRO A 152 -7.25 -1.37 -5.15
N HIS A 153 -7.08 -2.64 -4.75
CA HIS A 153 -6.91 -3.04 -3.36
C HIS A 153 -5.51 -2.72 -2.80
N LEU A 154 -4.59 -2.16 -3.58
CA LEU A 154 -3.26 -1.78 -3.12
C LEU A 154 -3.07 -0.26 -3.22
N VAL A 155 -2.69 0.32 -2.09
CA VAL A 155 -2.29 1.73 -1.99
C VAL A 155 -0.87 1.81 -1.45
N THR A 156 -0.10 2.75 -1.98
CA THR A 156 1.23 3.07 -1.50
C THR A 156 1.22 4.48 -0.91
N LEU A 157 1.66 4.60 0.34
CA LEU A 157 1.89 5.85 1.04
C LEU A 157 3.37 6.18 1.00
N ASP A 158 3.71 7.33 0.42
CA ASP A 158 5.06 7.90 0.45
C ASP A 158 5.12 8.96 1.53
N ILE A 159 5.81 8.62 2.61
CA ILE A 159 5.95 9.45 3.81
C ILE A 159 7.30 10.13 3.73
N ILE A 160 7.29 11.44 3.47
CA ILE A 160 8.48 12.25 3.29
C ILE A 160 8.73 13.05 4.56
N ARG A 161 9.90 12.83 5.20
CA ARG A 161 10.32 13.60 6.38
C ARG A 161 11.44 14.57 6.09
N ARG A 162 12.28 14.24 5.11
CA ARG A 162 13.36 15.10 4.60
C ARG A 162 13.16 15.25 3.11
N GLU A 163 13.26 16.49 2.65
CA GLU A 163 13.28 16.79 1.23
C GLU A 163 14.67 16.43 0.68
N ASP A 164 14.74 15.24 0.10
CA ASP A 164 15.86 14.90 -0.77
C ASP A 164 15.48 15.33 -2.19
N ARG A 165 16.30 16.21 -2.77
CA ARG A 165 16.12 16.73 -4.14
C ARG A 165 16.10 15.62 -5.21
N GLN A 166 16.55 14.42 -4.87
CA GLN A 166 16.55 13.23 -5.73
C GLN A 166 15.37 12.26 -5.47
N ALA A 167 14.48 12.54 -4.52
CA ALA A 167 13.42 11.61 -4.09
C ALA A 167 12.11 11.68 -4.90
N VAL A 168 12.01 12.58 -5.88
CA VAL A 168 11.00 12.43 -6.94
C VAL A 168 11.52 11.40 -7.93
N GLU A 169 11.67 10.15 -7.47
CA GLU A 169 11.56 9.03 -8.40
C GLU A 169 10.08 9.07 -8.85
N PRO A 170 9.78 9.38 -10.12
CA PRO A 170 8.40 9.35 -10.60
C PRO A 170 7.80 7.99 -10.20
N PRO A 171 6.55 7.95 -9.71
CA PRO A 171 5.94 6.72 -9.26
C PRO A 171 6.20 5.67 -10.33
N ARG A 172 7.02 4.67 -9.98
CA ARG A 172 7.41 3.62 -10.92
C ARG A 172 6.09 3.04 -11.37
N ALA A 173 5.66 3.42 -12.57
CA ALA A 173 4.49 2.88 -13.22
C ALA A 173 4.62 1.38 -13.01
N ALA A 174 3.59 0.78 -12.40
CA ALA A 174 3.56 -0.65 -12.23
C ALA A 174 4.05 -1.23 -13.55
N GLY A 175 5.17 -1.96 -13.53
CA GLY A 175 5.72 -2.53 -14.74
C GLY A 175 4.57 -3.20 -15.48
N PRO A 176 4.51 -3.07 -16.82
CA PRO A 176 3.34 -3.43 -17.61
C PRO A 176 2.83 -4.79 -17.13
N PRO A 177 1.51 -4.94 -16.91
CA PRO A 177 0.95 -6.14 -16.31
C PRO A 177 1.59 -7.36 -16.96
N ARG A 178 2.05 -8.31 -16.14
CA ARG A 178 2.88 -9.45 -16.56
C ARG A 178 2.23 -10.35 -17.64
N GLY A 179 0.98 -10.05 -18.04
CA GLY A 179 0.26 -10.66 -19.16
C GLY A 179 0.02 -9.78 -20.40
N ALA A 180 0.37 -8.49 -20.41
CA ALA A 180 0.23 -7.65 -21.61
C ALA A 180 1.32 -7.89 -22.66
N ARG A 181 2.51 -8.37 -22.24
CA ARG A 181 3.55 -8.79 -23.21
C ARG A 181 3.11 -9.96 -24.07
N SER A 182 2.22 -10.81 -23.56
CA SER A 182 1.74 -11.99 -24.31
C SER A 182 0.78 -11.57 -25.42
N SER A 183 -0.15 -10.66 -25.14
CA SER A 183 -1.16 -10.23 -26.12
C SER A 183 -0.60 -9.29 -27.19
N GLU A 184 0.37 -8.43 -26.86
CA GLU A 184 1.06 -7.60 -27.86
C GLU A 184 1.97 -8.43 -28.77
N VAL A 185 2.71 -9.40 -28.23
CA VAL A 185 3.53 -10.30 -29.05
C VAL A 185 2.65 -11.21 -29.91
N ILE A 186 1.52 -11.71 -29.40
CA ILE A 186 0.56 -12.49 -30.21
C ILE A 186 -0.07 -11.61 -31.30
N ARG A 187 -0.47 -10.37 -30.99
CA ARG A 187 -1.04 -9.43 -31.99
C ARG A 187 -0.02 -9.05 -33.06
N ALA A 188 1.21 -8.73 -32.68
CA ALA A 188 2.29 -8.44 -33.62
C ALA A 188 2.65 -9.66 -34.50
N SER A 189 2.60 -10.87 -33.94
CA SER A 189 2.80 -12.12 -34.69
C SER A 189 1.66 -12.44 -35.66
N ALA A 190 0.43 -12.05 -35.32
CA ALA A 190 -0.74 -12.20 -36.19
C ALA A 190 -0.73 -11.19 -37.34
N THR A 191 -0.30 -9.95 -37.09
CA THR A 191 -0.15 -8.92 -38.14
C THR A 191 0.99 -9.28 -39.12
N ALA A 192 2.07 -9.92 -38.64
CA ALA A 192 3.17 -10.35 -39.49
C ALA A 192 2.86 -11.57 -40.37
N ARG A 193 1.88 -12.41 -39.99
CA ARG A 193 1.53 -13.65 -40.73
C ARG A 193 0.40 -13.46 -41.76
N GLY A 194 -0.23 -12.29 -41.82
CA GLY A 194 -1.35 -11.99 -42.73
C GLY A 194 -0.98 -11.41 -44.09
N SER A 195 0.32 -11.25 -44.41
CA SER A 195 0.78 -10.55 -45.62
C SER A 195 1.17 -11.46 -46.79
N GLU A 196 0.76 -12.73 -46.79
CA GLU A 196 1.04 -13.62 -47.92
C GLU A 196 -0.16 -14.54 -48.22
N ALA A 197 -1.07 -14.01 -49.02
CA ALA A 197 -2.00 -14.80 -49.83
C ALA A 197 -2.01 -14.19 -51.25
N PRO A 198 -1.74 -14.98 -52.31
CA PRO A 198 -1.75 -14.51 -53.68
C PRO A 198 -3.19 -14.31 -54.18
N GLY A 199 -3.34 -13.31 -55.06
CA GLY A 199 -4.62 -12.79 -55.51
C GLY A 199 -5.49 -13.78 -56.30
N ILE A 200 -6.80 -13.68 -56.05
CA ILE A 200 -7.86 -14.16 -56.94
C ILE A 200 -8.81 -12.98 -57.14
N ALA A 201 -9.19 -12.79 -58.41
CA ALA A 201 -9.78 -11.60 -59.01
C ALA A 201 -11.16 -11.15 -58.46
N ASP A 202 -11.43 -9.86 -58.63
CA ASP A 202 -12.76 -9.19 -58.60
C ASP A 202 -13.44 -9.33 -59.99
N PRO A 203 -14.75 -9.05 -60.24
CA PRO A 203 -15.84 -8.53 -59.39
C PRO A 203 -17.19 -9.34 -59.64
N PRO A 204 -18.48 -8.90 -59.41
CA PRO A 204 -19.11 -7.57 -59.49
C PRO A 204 -19.91 -7.10 -58.25
N ALA A 205 -20.11 -5.78 -58.16
CA ALA A 205 -21.05 -5.09 -57.26
C ALA A 205 -22.49 -5.04 -57.87
N PRO A 206 -23.49 -4.41 -57.23
CA PRO A 206 -23.99 -4.52 -55.86
C PRO A 206 -25.50 -4.89 -55.84
N ILE A 207 -26.00 -5.55 -54.79
CA ILE A 207 -27.45 -5.61 -54.51
C ILE A 207 -27.68 -5.28 -53.03
N ALA A 208 -28.24 -4.10 -52.76
CA ALA A 208 -28.87 -3.75 -51.49
C ALA A 208 -30.19 -4.54 -51.36
N PRO A 209 -30.60 -4.93 -50.15
CA PRO A 209 -31.72 -4.19 -49.59
C PRO A 209 -31.81 -4.10 -48.04
N GLU A 210 -32.72 -3.21 -47.65
CA GLU A 210 -33.56 -3.19 -46.46
C GLU A 210 -32.96 -3.00 -45.06
N VAL A 211 -32.89 -1.72 -44.68
CA VAL A 211 -33.05 -1.22 -43.32
C VAL A 211 -34.32 -1.80 -42.68
N THR A 212 -34.21 -2.57 -41.58
CA THR A 212 -35.33 -2.77 -40.65
C THR A 212 -34.95 -2.28 -39.26
N ARG A 213 -35.38 -1.04 -38.99
CA ARG A 213 -35.23 -0.32 -37.72
C ARG A 213 -36.30 -0.81 -36.73
N ARG A 214 -35.98 -1.75 -35.83
CA ARG A 214 -36.91 -2.12 -34.74
C ARG A 214 -36.64 -1.28 -33.49
N ARG A 215 -37.45 -0.21 -33.33
CA ARG A 215 -37.63 0.53 -32.08
C ARG A 215 -38.32 -0.37 -31.05
N THR A 216 -37.66 -0.74 -29.97
CA THR A 216 -38.35 -1.21 -28.77
C THR A 216 -38.52 -0.03 -27.82
N ARG A 217 -39.74 0.49 -27.80
CA ARG A 217 -40.20 1.58 -26.92
C ARG A 217 -40.87 0.93 -25.72
N THR A 218 -40.15 0.75 -24.60
CA THR A 218 -40.81 0.38 -23.33
C THR A 218 -41.07 1.64 -22.53
N ARG A 219 -42.34 2.04 -22.51
CA ARG A 219 -42.93 3.09 -21.67
C ARG A 219 -43.05 2.53 -20.25
N TYR A 220 -42.46 3.19 -19.26
CA TYR A 220 -42.94 3.12 -17.88
C TYR A 220 -43.84 4.34 -17.64
N ALA A 221 -45.09 4.08 -17.26
CA ALA A 221 -46.02 5.08 -16.76
C ALA A 221 -45.80 5.27 -15.25
N PRO A 222 -46.05 6.46 -14.70
CA PRO A 222 -45.97 6.72 -13.26
C PRO A 222 -47.26 6.29 -12.54
N ALA A 223 -47.13 5.73 -11.34
CA ALA A 223 -48.23 5.57 -10.40
C ALA A 223 -48.16 6.70 -9.36
N THR A 224 -49.20 7.51 -9.34
CA THR A 224 -49.53 8.45 -8.27
C THR A 224 -50.65 7.81 -7.46
N THR A 225 -50.51 7.73 -6.13
CA THR A 225 -51.50 8.11 -5.11
C THR A 225 -50.78 8.07 -3.76
#